data_AF-A0A3M2GPP3-F1
#
_entry.id   AF-A0A3M2GPP3-F1
#
_cell.length_a   1.000
_cell.length_b   1.000
_cell.length_c   1.000
_cell.angle_alpha   90.00
_cell.angle_beta   90.00
_cell.angle_gamma   90.00
#
_symmetry.space_group_name_H-M   'P 1'
#
loop_
_entity.id
_entity.type
_entity.pdbx_description
1 polymer ?
#
loop_
_entity_poly.entity_id
_entity_poly.type
_entity_poly.pdbx_seq_one_letter_code
_entity_poly.pdbx_strand_id
1 'polypeptide(L)'
;SLATIYRHFPGKDVVLVAGLGEWVRLVRKRIERLDLGVNPAERLAAALEHAAASTDAAPVLMGALIRALATTDPAASGPKLVVESEVQAIVRHALGGHPSLDADAITRVIGHVWYSALVRWVGGMAPDGSVGRELAHAARLLVGTGS
;
A
#
# COMPACT_ATOMS: atom_id res chain seq x y z
N SER A 1 -29.41 -15.93 -20.40
CA SER A 1 -28.69 -14.71 -20.80
C SER A 1 -27.27 -14.79 -20.25
N LEU A 2 -26.27 -14.31 -20.99
CA LEU A 2 -24.87 -14.17 -20.56
C LEU A 2 -24.74 -13.43 -19.19
N ALA A 3 -25.78 -12.68 -18.80
CA ALA A 3 -25.98 -12.03 -17.51
C ALA A 3 -26.14 -12.96 -16.28
N THR A 4 -26.30 -14.27 -16.46
CA THR A 4 -26.37 -15.23 -15.33
C THR A 4 -25.02 -15.89 -15.04
N ILE A 5 -24.17 -16.08 -16.05
CA ILE A 5 -22.82 -16.64 -15.89
C ILE A 5 -21.87 -15.60 -15.27
N TYR A 6 -22.02 -14.32 -15.60
CA TYR A 6 -21.29 -13.22 -14.94
C TYR A 6 -21.61 -13.04 -13.45
N ARG A 7 -22.63 -13.74 -12.93
CA ARG A 7 -23.11 -13.55 -11.55
C ARG A 7 -22.37 -14.40 -10.52
N HIS A 8 -21.58 -15.40 -10.95
CA HIS A 8 -21.09 -16.44 -10.03
C HIS A 8 -19.57 -16.62 -10.01
N PHE A 9 -18.82 -15.84 -10.80
CA PHE A 9 -17.38 -15.77 -10.64
C PHE A 9 -17.00 -14.32 -10.39
N PRO A 10 -16.52 -13.95 -9.18
CA PRO A 10 -15.85 -12.67 -9.03
C PRO A 10 -14.77 -12.58 -10.12
N GLY A 11 -14.78 -11.49 -10.89
CA GLY A 11 -13.80 -11.29 -11.96
C GLY A 11 -12.39 -11.51 -11.40
N LYS A 12 -11.45 -12.00 -12.22
CA LYS A 12 -10.05 -12.25 -11.83
C LYS A 12 -9.47 -11.10 -10.99
N ASP A 13 -9.79 -9.87 -11.35
CA ASP A 13 -9.35 -8.67 -10.62
C ASP A 13 -9.89 -8.60 -9.18
N VAL A 14 -11.16 -8.95 -8.96
CA VAL A 14 -11.77 -8.99 -7.62
C VAL A 14 -11.02 -9.97 -6.72
N VAL A 15 -10.71 -11.17 -7.24
CA VAL A 15 -9.94 -12.20 -6.50
C VAL A 15 -8.51 -11.72 -6.23
N LEU A 16 -7.86 -11.10 -7.21
CA LEU A 16 -6.52 -10.54 -7.04
C LEU A 16 -6.48 -9.41 -6.00
N VAL A 17 -7.44 -8.48 -6.03
CA VAL A 17 -7.52 -7.40 -5.03
C VAL A 17 -7.81 -7.97 -3.63
N ALA A 18 -8.67 -8.98 -3.51
CA ALA A 18 -8.90 -9.65 -2.23
C ALA A 18 -7.61 -10.31 -1.69
N GLY A 19 -6.85 -10.99 -2.57
CA GLY A 19 -5.54 -11.54 -2.24
C GLY A 19 -4.52 -10.47 -1.84
N LEU A 20 -4.54 -9.30 -2.49
CA LEU A 20 -3.71 -8.15 -2.09
C LEU A 20 -4.06 -7.68 -0.68
N GLY A 21 -5.35 -7.61 -0.32
CA GLY A 21 -5.78 -7.25 1.04
C GLY A 21 -5.19 -8.19 2.09
N GLU A 22 -5.26 -9.50 1.86
CA GLU A 22 -4.65 -10.50 2.75
C GLU A 22 -3.13 -10.37 2.84
N TRP A 23 -2.47 -10.08 1.71
CA TRP A 23 -1.04 -9.84 1.69
C TRP A 23 -0.64 -8.60 2.48
N VAL A 24 -1.33 -7.46 2.30
CA VAL A 24 -1.09 -6.23 3.07
C VAL A 24 -1.32 -6.48 4.56
N ARG A 25 -2.37 -7.23 4.93
CA ARG A 25 -2.63 -7.62 6.31
C ARG A 25 -1.47 -8.42 6.92
N LEU A 26 -0.83 -9.31 6.17
CA LEU A 26 0.34 -10.07 6.63
C LEU A 26 1.56 -9.16 6.80
N VAL A 27 1.79 -8.23 5.86
CA VAL A 27 2.85 -7.22 5.95
C VAL A 27 2.65 -6.32 7.18
N ARG A 28 1.42 -5.81 7.40
CA ARG A 28 1.07 -5.02 8.58
C ARG A 28 1.42 -5.76 9.87
N LYS A 29 0.97 -7.00 10.01
CA LYS A 29 1.25 -7.82 11.21
C LYS A 29 2.75 -8.00 11.48
N ARG A 30 3.59 -7.98 10.45
CA ARG A 30 5.06 -8.02 10.62
C ARG A 30 5.58 -6.67 11.10
N ILE A 31 5.14 -5.58 10.46
CA ILE A 31 5.53 -4.20 10.81
C ILE A 31 5.15 -3.87 12.25
N GLU A 32 3.96 -4.27 12.70
CA GLU A 32 3.47 -4.04 14.08
C GLU A 32 4.35 -4.66 15.17
N ARG A 33 5.25 -5.57 14.81
CA ARG A 33 6.20 -6.22 15.74
C ARG A 33 7.59 -5.59 15.70
N LEU A 34 7.84 -4.64 14.81
CA LEU A 34 9.13 -3.98 14.66
C LEU A 34 9.25 -2.83 15.65
N ASP A 35 10.47 -2.61 16.13
CA ASP A 35 10.84 -1.34 16.74
C ASP A 35 11.15 -0.33 15.62
N LEU A 36 10.23 0.62 15.41
CA LEU A 36 10.32 1.63 14.37
C LEU A 36 11.05 2.91 14.85
N GLY A 37 11.51 2.95 16.11
CA GLY A 37 12.11 4.14 16.72
C GLY A 37 11.07 5.13 17.26
N VAL A 38 11.49 6.38 17.52
CA VAL A 38 10.67 7.36 18.27
C VAL A 38 10.16 8.55 17.45
N ASN A 39 10.85 8.93 16.37
CA ASN A 39 10.44 10.07 15.53
C ASN A 39 9.31 9.63 14.56
N PRO A 40 8.14 10.28 14.53
CA PRO A 40 7.02 9.87 13.68
C PRO A 40 7.33 9.80 12.18
N ALA A 41 8.17 10.71 11.66
CA ALA A 41 8.56 10.71 10.25
C ALA A 41 9.44 9.50 9.91
N GLU A 42 10.44 9.21 10.75
CA GLU A 42 11.32 8.06 10.57
C GLU A 42 10.61 6.74 10.83
N ARG A 43 9.67 6.70 11.78
CA ARG A 43 8.80 5.54 12.01
C ARG A 43 7.96 5.23 10.77
N LEU A 44 7.35 6.26 10.16
CA LEU A 44 6.57 6.09 8.93
C LEU A 44 7.46 5.67 7.75
N ALA A 45 8.63 6.30 7.59
CA ALA A 45 9.59 5.92 6.55
C ALA A 45 10.01 4.44 6.70
N ALA A 46 10.41 4.01 7.90
CA ALA A 46 10.85 2.65 8.18
C ALA A 46 9.75 1.61 7.96
N ALA A 47 8.50 1.91 8.32
CA ALA A 47 7.35 1.05 8.08
C ALA A 47 7.10 0.88 6.57
N LEU A 48 7.16 1.97 5.80
CA LEU A 48 6.94 1.94 4.36
C LEU A 48 8.08 1.27 3.60
N GLU A 49 9.33 1.44 4.03
CA GLU A 49 10.48 0.71 3.48
C GLU A 49 10.33 -0.80 3.71
N HIS A 50 9.89 -1.24 4.89
CA HIS A 50 9.60 -2.66 5.15
C HIS A 50 8.46 -3.20 4.27
N ALA A 51 7.41 -2.41 4.08
CA ALA A 51 6.31 -2.78 3.19
C ALA A 51 6.78 -2.88 1.72
N ALA A 52 7.62 -1.96 1.27
CA ALA A 52 8.18 -1.96 -0.08
C ALA A 52 9.16 -3.11 -0.31
N ALA A 53 10.02 -3.44 0.65
CA ALA A 53 10.92 -4.59 0.54
C ALA A 53 10.17 -5.92 0.35
N SER A 54 8.97 -6.05 0.94
CA SER A 54 8.10 -7.21 0.72
C SER A 54 7.53 -7.28 -0.71
N THR A 55 7.46 -6.14 -1.40
CA THR A 55 6.97 -6.00 -2.79
C THR A 55 8.05 -6.41 -3.79
N ASP A 56 9.29 -5.95 -3.58
CA ASP A 56 10.42 -6.15 -4.49
C ASP A 56 10.75 -7.65 -4.71
N ALA A 57 10.42 -8.50 -3.74
CA ALA A 57 10.64 -9.94 -3.82
C ALA A 57 9.73 -10.67 -4.84
N ALA A 58 8.70 -10.02 -5.40
CA ALA A 58 7.72 -10.68 -6.27
C ALA A 58 7.18 -9.77 -7.40
N PRO A 59 8.02 -9.27 -8.32
CA PRO A 59 7.65 -8.24 -9.31
C PRO A 59 6.49 -8.65 -10.24
N VAL A 60 6.45 -9.92 -10.68
CA VAL A 60 5.38 -10.42 -11.57
C VAL A 60 4.02 -10.43 -10.85
N LEU A 61 3.99 -10.88 -9.60
CA LEU A 61 2.79 -10.89 -8.77
C LEU A 61 2.33 -9.46 -8.51
N MET A 62 3.24 -8.58 -8.09
CA MET A 62 2.92 -7.19 -7.80
C MET A 62 2.39 -6.46 -9.04
N GLY A 63 2.97 -6.69 -10.21
CA GLY A 63 2.44 -6.16 -11.47
C GLY A 63 1.01 -6.62 -11.76
N ALA A 64 0.65 -7.87 -11.46
CA ALA A 64 -0.73 -8.35 -11.60
C ALA A 64 -1.69 -7.71 -10.58
N LEU A 65 -1.25 -7.58 -9.33
CA LEU A 65 -2.05 -6.98 -8.26
C LEU A 65 -2.33 -5.49 -8.50
N ILE A 66 -1.36 -4.73 -9.03
CA ILE A 66 -1.56 -3.31 -9.37
C ILE A 66 -2.55 -3.13 -10.51
N ARG A 67 -2.45 -3.96 -11.56
CA ARG A 67 -3.42 -3.93 -12.66
C ARG A 67 -4.82 -4.26 -12.16
N ALA A 68 -4.95 -5.23 -11.27
CA ALA A 68 -6.21 -5.55 -10.62
C ALA A 68 -6.72 -4.39 -9.74
N LEU A 69 -5.83 -3.70 -9.01
CA LEU A 69 -6.19 -2.52 -8.22
C LEU A 69 -6.68 -1.35 -9.09
N ALA A 70 -6.20 -1.24 -10.33
CA ALA A 70 -6.63 -0.23 -11.31
C ALA A 70 -8.00 -0.54 -11.95
N THR A 71 -8.59 -1.72 -11.72
CA THR A 71 -9.89 -2.10 -12.28
C THR A 71 -10.99 -1.11 -11.89
N THR A 72 -11.89 -0.75 -12.81
CA THR A 72 -13.01 0.15 -12.51
C THR A 72 -14.31 -0.60 -12.24
N ASP A 73 -14.27 -1.94 -12.16
CA ASP A 73 -15.44 -2.76 -11.85
C ASP A 73 -15.93 -2.46 -10.42
N PRO A 74 -17.20 -2.02 -10.25
CA PRO A 74 -17.78 -1.77 -8.94
C PRO A 74 -17.72 -2.98 -7.98
N ALA A 75 -17.70 -4.21 -8.51
CA ALA A 75 -17.57 -5.43 -7.71
C ALA A 75 -16.24 -5.51 -6.93
N ALA A 76 -15.21 -4.79 -7.37
CA ALA A 76 -13.92 -4.72 -6.67
C ALA A 76 -13.94 -3.73 -5.48
N SER A 77 -14.98 -2.91 -5.31
CA SER A 77 -14.99 -1.84 -4.31
C SER A 77 -14.79 -2.36 -2.88
N GLY A 78 -15.46 -3.46 -2.51
CA GLY A 78 -15.31 -4.08 -1.18
C GLY A 78 -13.85 -4.51 -0.91
N PRO A 79 -13.26 -5.37 -1.75
CA PRO A 79 -11.85 -5.73 -1.62
C PRO A 79 -10.87 -4.54 -1.63
N LYS A 80 -11.13 -3.49 -2.42
CA LYS A 80 -10.30 -2.28 -2.42
C LYS A 80 -10.35 -1.54 -1.10
N LEU A 81 -11.53 -1.42 -0.48
CA LEU A 81 -11.68 -0.83 0.84
C LEU A 81 -10.93 -1.61 1.92
N VAL A 82 -10.85 -2.95 1.79
CA VAL A 82 -10.02 -3.77 2.69
C VAL A 82 -8.54 -3.41 2.52
N VAL A 83 -8.03 -3.33 1.29
CA VAL A 83 -6.64 -2.91 1.02
C VAL A 83 -6.37 -1.54 1.64
N GLU A 84 -7.25 -0.57 1.40
CA GLU A 84 -7.14 0.79 1.95
C GLU A 84 -7.10 0.77 3.49
N SER A 85 -8.00 0.03 4.14
CA SER A 85 -8.04 -0.06 5.61
C SER A 85 -6.78 -0.67 6.21
N GLU A 86 -6.18 -1.66 5.55
CA GLU A 86 -4.97 -2.32 6.03
C GLU A 86 -3.75 -1.40 5.86
N VAL A 87 -3.68 -0.63 4.77
CA VAL A 87 -2.65 0.42 4.58
C VAL A 87 -2.82 1.53 5.61
N GLN A 88 -4.05 2.00 5.83
CA GLN A 88 -4.36 3.01 6.84
C GLN A 88 -3.93 2.56 8.24
N ALA A 89 -4.13 1.28 8.58
CA ALA A 89 -3.69 0.72 9.85
C ALA A 89 -2.15 0.72 9.99
N ILE A 90 -1.40 0.43 8.92
CA ILE A 90 0.07 0.56 8.91
C ILE A 90 0.48 2.01 9.20
N VAL A 91 -0.12 2.98 8.50
CA VAL A 91 0.21 4.40 8.67
C VAL A 91 -0.11 4.87 10.08
N ARG A 92 -1.31 4.57 10.61
CA ARG A 92 -1.70 4.94 11.98
C ARG A 92 -0.76 4.32 13.02
N HIS A 93 -0.39 3.06 12.86
CA HIS A 93 0.56 2.40 13.75
C HIS A 93 1.93 3.08 13.73
N ALA A 94 2.44 3.40 12.54
CA ALA A 94 3.74 4.05 12.39
C ALA A 94 3.75 5.46 13.00
N LEU A 95 2.69 6.24 12.80
CA LEU A 95 2.55 7.60 13.35
C LEU A 95 2.37 7.64 14.87
N GLY A 96 2.09 6.50 15.53
CA GLY A 96 2.04 6.41 16.99
C GLY A 96 0.97 7.28 17.66
N GLY A 97 -0.08 7.68 16.94
CA GLY A 97 -1.16 8.50 17.47
C GLY A 97 -0.80 9.97 17.73
N HIS A 98 0.22 10.51 17.06
CA HIS A 98 0.60 11.91 17.21
C HIS A 98 -0.57 12.86 16.86
N PRO A 99 -1.06 13.69 17.80
CA PRO A 99 -2.36 14.37 17.66
C PRO A 99 -2.38 15.47 16.58
N SER A 100 -1.23 16.00 16.18
CA SER A 100 -1.13 17.02 15.14
C SER A 100 -1.09 16.44 13.72
N LEU A 101 -0.98 15.11 13.56
CA LEU A 101 -0.84 14.47 12.26
C LEU A 101 -2.17 13.88 11.80
N ASP A 102 -2.64 14.32 10.63
CA ASP A 102 -3.81 13.73 9.98
C ASP A 102 -3.40 12.43 9.27
N ALA A 103 -3.52 11.32 10.01
CA ALA A 103 -3.19 9.99 9.49
C ALA A 103 -3.99 9.61 8.22
N ASP A 104 -5.19 10.16 8.04
CA ASP A 104 -6.05 9.83 6.90
C ASP A 104 -5.64 10.60 5.66
N ALA A 105 -5.32 11.89 5.80
CA ALA A 105 -4.70 12.65 4.74
C ALA A 105 -3.34 12.07 4.33
N ILE A 106 -2.50 11.72 5.31
CA ILE A 106 -1.20 11.09 5.06
C ILE A 106 -1.39 9.76 4.32
N THR A 107 -2.32 8.91 4.76
CA THR A 107 -2.63 7.63 4.08
C THR A 107 -3.00 7.84 2.61
N ARG A 108 -3.87 8.82 2.31
CA ARG A 108 -4.26 9.13 0.92
C ARG A 108 -3.06 9.54 0.06
N VAL A 109 -2.21 10.46 0.55
CA VAL A 109 -1.04 10.92 -0.21
C VAL A 109 -0.03 9.79 -0.41
N ILE A 110 0.24 9.01 0.64
CA ILE A 110 1.11 7.83 0.56
C ILE A 110 0.55 6.82 -0.46
N GLY A 111 -0.76 6.61 -0.52
CA GLY A 111 -1.40 5.78 -1.54
C GLY A 111 -1.14 6.26 -2.97
N HIS A 112 -1.20 7.57 -3.22
CA HIS A 112 -0.87 8.15 -4.52
C HIS A 112 0.60 7.96 -4.91
N VAL A 113 1.52 8.19 -3.96
CA VAL A 113 2.97 7.99 -4.17
C VAL A 113 3.26 6.52 -4.45
N TRP A 114 2.70 5.62 -3.65
CA TRP A 114 2.85 4.18 -3.81
C TRP A 114 2.42 3.71 -5.19
N TYR A 115 1.21 4.09 -5.62
CA TYR A 115 0.68 3.71 -6.92
C TYR A 115 1.57 4.22 -8.07
N SER A 116 1.98 5.49 -8.03
CA SER A 116 2.85 6.09 -9.05
C SER A 116 4.23 5.40 -9.10
N ALA A 117 4.86 5.21 -7.94
CA ALA A 117 6.17 4.57 -7.85
C ALA A 117 6.14 3.12 -8.37
N LEU A 118 5.09 2.38 -8.03
CA LEU A 118 4.89 1.01 -8.50
C LEU A 118 4.66 0.91 -10.01
N VAL A 119 3.82 1.78 -10.58
CA VAL A 119 3.60 1.81 -12.04
C VAL A 119 4.91 2.08 -12.77
N ARG A 120 5.74 3.00 -12.28
CA ARG A 120 7.07 3.29 -12.85
C ARG A 120 8.01 2.11 -12.73
N TRP A 121 8.09 1.47 -11.56
CA TRP A 121 8.97 0.31 -11.33
C TRP A 121 8.56 -0.90 -12.19
N VAL A 122 7.30 -1.31 -12.16
CA VAL A 122 6.78 -2.43 -12.98
C VAL A 122 6.90 -2.14 -14.48
N GLY A 123 6.80 -0.86 -14.88
CA GLY A 123 7.00 -0.42 -16.25
C GLY A 123 8.46 -0.34 -16.71
N GLY A 124 9.44 -0.68 -15.85
CA GLY A 124 10.87 -0.60 -16.15
C GLY A 124 11.42 0.83 -16.22
N MET A 125 10.66 1.82 -15.75
CA MET A 125 11.04 3.24 -15.72
C MET A 125 11.76 3.63 -14.43
N ALA A 126 11.91 2.71 -13.49
CA ALA A 126 12.60 2.93 -12.22
C ALA A 126 13.33 1.65 -11.78
N PRO A 127 14.49 1.77 -11.10
CA PRO A 127 15.27 0.63 -10.65
C PRO A 127 14.65 -0.05 -9.43
N ASP A 128 15.08 -1.27 -9.12
CA ASP A 128 14.66 -2.00 -7.92
C ASP A 128 14.92 -1.19 -6.63
N GLY A 129 14.05 -1.40 -5.64
CA GLY A 129 14.05 -0.65 -4.38
C GLY A 129 13.63 0.81 -4.50
N SER A 130 13.26 1.31 -5.70
CA SER A 130 12.82 2.71 -5.85
C SER A 130 11.54 3.00 -5.09
N VAL A 131 10.62 2.02 -5.02
CA VAL A 131 9.32 2.18 -4.36
C VAL A 131 9.49 2.56 -2.89
N GLY A 132 10.36 1.85 -2.16
CA GLY A 132 10.64 2.14 -0.76
C GLY A 132 11.25 3.53 -0.57
N ARG A 133 12.21 3.91 -1.44
CA ARG A 133 12.85 5.23 -1.38
C ARG A 133 11.87 6.39 -1.59
N GLU A 134 10.99 6.28 -2.59
CA GLU A 134 9.95 7.28 -2.87
C GLU A 134 8.99 7.43 -1.68
N LEU A 135 8.57 6.30 -1.09
CA LEU A 135 7.68 6.31 0.07
C LEU A 135 8.35 6.91 1.32
N ALA A 136 9.60 6.56 1.59
CA ALA A 136 10.36 7.12 2.70
C ALA A 136 10.56 8.63 2.54
N HIS A 137 10.81 9.10 1.31
CA HIS A 137 10.92 10.53 1.03
C HIS A 137 9.59 11.25 1.26
N ALA A 138 8.48 10.69 0.75
CA ALA A 138 7.14 11.25 0.97
C ALA A 138 6.76 11.30 2.45
N ALA A 139 7.08 10.25 3.24
CA ALA A 139 6.85 10.23 4.68
C ALA A 139 7.53 11.40 5.39
N ARG A 140 8.82 11.64 5.08
CA ARG A 140 9.59 12.76 5.66
C ARG A 140 9.05 14.12 5.27
N LEU A 141 8.59 14.30 4.04
CA LEU A 141 7.98 15.54 3.57
C LEU A 141 6.62 15.83 4.23
N LEU A 142 5.79 14.79 4.41
CA LEU A 142 4.43 14.94 4.95
C LEU A 142 4.39 15.15 6.46
N VAL A 143 5.25 14.45 7.19
CA VAL A 143 5.28 14.48 8.65
C VAL A 143 6.22 15.59 9.16
N GLY A 144 7.23 15.94 8.36
CA GLY A 144 8.33 16.80 8.78
C GLY A 144 9.30 16.04 9.67
N THR A 145 10.61 16.19 9.43
CA THR A 145 11.62 15.46 10.23
C THR A 145 11.84 16.07 11.61
N GLY A 146 11.37 17.31 11.86
CA GLY A 146 11.56 18.03 13.12
C GLY A 146 13.04 18.31 13.40
N SER A 147 13.45 19.58 13.32
CA SER A 147 14.76 20.03 13.85
C SER A 147 14.78 19.99 15.38
#